data_AF-A0A2W6YD59-F1
#
_entry.id   AF-A0A2W6YD59-F1
#
_cell.length_a   1.000
_cell.length_b   1.000
_cell.length_c   1.000
_cell.angle_alpha   90.00
_cell.angle_beta   90.00
_cell.angle_gamma   90.00
#
_symmetry.space_group_name_H-M   'P 1'
#
loop_
_entity.id
_entity.type
_entity.pdbx_description
1 polymer ?
#
loop_
_entity_poly.entity_id
_entity_poly.type
_entity_poly.pdbx_seq_one_letter_code
_entity_poly.pdbx_strand_id
1 'polypeptide(L)'
;MKKLVLITIVSLFIFSCDKQKKVESESNLSSFEKELMHSVSYVLDSTFCKGGMDRMLQIRHQKYKGDDYIQIASVYDYTTDSLFYSTEYKNNFVVFYNEPYFKSKIAYNKTKKDYFLKKYKNYNADYSNGIISEKRCFEIFLVKNNHFKILNHSSYQYNNLFDSPPIALPSIPPSLPKNKSVE
;
A
#
# COMPACT_ATOMS: atom_id res chain seq x y z
N MET A 1 22.64 -14.94 54.27
CA MET A 1 23.07 -14.93 52.85
C MET A 1 21.94 -15.31 51.86
N LYS A 2 20.67 -14.94 52.10
CA LYS A 2 19.55 -15.23 51.16
C LYS A 2 19.08 -14.01 50.34
N LYS A 3 19.46 -12.80 50.76
CA LYS A 3 19.08 -11.54 50.07
C LYS A 3 19.99 -11.20 48.88
N LEU A 4 21.24 -11.67 48.88
CA LEU A 4 22.23 -11.38 47.84
C LEU A 4 21.96 -12.17 46.54
N VAL A 5 21.45 -13.40 46.64
CA VAL A 5 21.12 -14.25 45.48
C VAL A 5 19.92 -13.69 44.69
N LEU A 6 18.96 -13.05 45.39
CA LEU A 6 17.77 -12.47 44.75
C LEU A 6 18.15 -11.28 43.84
N ILE A 7 19.14 -10.47 44.25
CA ILE A 7 19.61 -9.31 43.49
C ILE A 7 20.32 -9.78 42.21
N THR A 8 21.06 -10.88 42.25
CA THR A 8 21.74 -11.43 41.07
C THR A 8 20.74 -11.98 40.05
N ILE A 9 19.68 -12.65 40.50
CA ILE A 9 18.64 -13.21 39.61
C ILE A 9 17.82 -12.10 38.96
N VAL A 10 17.43 -11.05 39.70
CA VAL A 10 16.69 -9.91 39.12
C VAL A 10 17.57 -9.15 38.12
N SER A 11 18.86 -9.00 38.39
CA SER A 11 19.80 -8.36 37.45
C SER A 11 19.98 -9.15 36.15
N LEU A 12 19.90 -10.49 36.19
CA LEU A 12 20.01 -11.35 35.01
C LEU A 12 18.80 -11.25 34.06
N PHE A 13 17.61 -10.94 34.58
CA PHE A 13 16.41 -10.75 33.75
C PHE A 13 16.34 -9.37 33.08
N ILE A 14 17.09 -8.36 33.57
CA ILE A 14 17.08 -7.01 32.98
C ILE A 14 18.01 -6.92 31.75
N PHE A 15 18.98 -7.83 31.61
CA PHE A 15 19.84 -7.91 30.41
C PHE A 15 19.24 -8.72 29.25
N SER A 16 18.03 -9.26 29.41
CA SER A 16 17.22 -9.78 28.29
C SER A 16 16.29 -8.70 27.70
N CYS A 17 16.67 -7.43 27.83
CA CYS A 17 16.12 -6.36 27.00
C CYS A 17 16.55 -6.60 25.56
N ASP A 18 15.57 -7.08 24.80
CA ASP A 18 15.44 -7.12 23.36
C ASP A 18 16.62 -6.60 22.56
N LYS A 19 17.12 -7.48 21.68
CA LYS A 19 17.80 -7.09 20.46
C LYS A 19 17.11 -5.84 19.93
N GLN A 20 17.77 -4.69 20.04
CA GLN A 20 17.43 -3.54 19.23
C GLN A 20 17.47 -4.06 17.80
N LYS A 21 16.29 -4.37 17.24
CA LYS A 21 16.08 -4.37 15.81
C LYS A 21 16.63 -3.01 15.42
N LYS A 22 17.79 -3.00 14.76
CA LYS A 22 18.23 -1.85 13.99
C LYS A 22 17.05 -1.53 13.09
N VAL A 23 16.23 -0.58 13.53
CA VAL A 23 15.34 0.15 12.66
C VAL A 23 16.29 0.72 11.64
N GLU A 24 16.27 0.15 10.43
CA GLU A 24 16.97 0.77 9.31
C GLU A 24 16.60 2.23 9.34
N SER A 25 17.59 3.07 9.59
CA SER A 25 17.38 4.49 9.76
C SER A 25 16.66 4.98 8.50
N GLU A 26 15.56 5.70 8.69
CA GLU A 26 14.80 6.40 7.63
C GLU A 26 15.69 7.34 6.79
N SER A 27 16.96 7.52 7.18
CA SER A 27 18.00 8.29 6.51
C SER A 27 18.35 7.83 5.09
N ASN A 28 18.05 6.58 4.71
CA ASN A 28 18.41 6.03 3.39
C ASN A 28 17.26 5.98 2.36
N LEU A 29 16.06 6.47 2.70
CA LEU A 29 14.92 6.44 1.78
C LEU A 29 15.02 7.56 0.74
N SER A 30 14.72 7.23 -0.52
CA SER A 30 14.56 8.21 -1.59
C SER A 30 13.40 9.17 -1.32
N SER A 31 13.37 10.31 -2.02
CA SER A 31 12.24 11.26 -1.92
C SER A 31 10.91 10.61 -2.29
N PHE A 32 10.90 9.76 -3.31
CA PHE A 32 9.72 8.99 -3.71
C PHE A 32 9.26 8.04 -2.59
N GLU A 33 10.17 7.27 -1.99
CA GLU A 33 9.82 6.34 -0.91
C GLU A 33 9.28 7.07 0.33
N LYS A 34 9.84 8.23 0.67
CA LYS A 34 9.35 9.05 1.78
C LYS A 34 7.92 9.52 1.56
N GLU A 35 7.63 10.07 0.38
CA GLU A 35 6.28 10.53 0.01
C GLU A 35 5.28 9.37 -0.08
N LEU A 36 5.72 8.20 -0.55
CA LEU A 36 4.92 6.99 -0.58
C LEU A 36 4.58 6.51 0.84
N MET A 37 5.55 6.48 1.77
CA MET A 37 5.30 6.10 3.16
C MET A 37 4.44 7.12 3.91
N HIS A 38 4.55 8.40 3.58
CA HIS A 38 3.64 9.43 4.08
C HIS A 38 2.20 9.19 3.59
N SER A 39 2.02 8.87 2.30
CA SER A 39 0.72 8.52 1.72
C SER A 39 0.14 7.24 2.33
N VAL A 40 0.98 6.25 2.65
CA VAL A 40 0.59 5.06 3.41
C VAL A 40 0.07 5.43 4.80
N SER A 41 0.77 6.29 5.54
CA SER A 41 0.29 6.79 6.83
C SER A 41 -1.07 7.48 6.70
N TYR A 42 -1.21 8.36 5.71
CA TYR A 42 -2.48 9.04 5.44
C TYR A 42 -3.65 8.06 5.26
N VAL A 43 -3.45 6.98 4.51
CA VAL A 43 -4.50 5.96 4.31
C VAL A 43 -4.82 5.20 5.59
N LEU A 44 -3.82 4.85 6.39
CA LEU A 44 -4.02 4.19 7.69
C LEU A 44 -4.77 5.09 8.69
N ASP A 45 -4.46 6.38 8.68
CA ASP A 45 -5.04 7.36 9.61
C ASP A 45 -6.40 7.90 9.13
N SER A 46 -6.70 7.78 7.83
CA SER A 46 -7.93 8.29 7.19
C SER A 46 -9.18 7.64 7.75
N THR A 47 -10.14 8.46 8.17
CA THR A 47 -11.46 7.99 8.66
C THR A 47 -12.25 7.20 7.60
N PHE A 48 -12.01 7.46 6.32
CA PHE A 48 -12.62 6.71 5.22
C PHE A 48 -12.07 5.28 5.13
N CYS A 49 -10.78 5.10 5.45
CA CYS A 49 -10.06 3.83 5.32
C CYS A 49 -9.59 3.21 6.63
N LYS A 50 -10.08 3.68 7.79
CA LYS A 50 -9.81 3.06 9.09
C LYS A 50 -10.12 1.56 9.03
N GLY A 51 -9.07 0.78 8.77
CA GLY A 51 -9.12 -0.66 8.67
C GLY A 51 -9.13 -1.24 10.07
N GLY A 52 -10.00 -2.23 10.31
CA GLY A 52 -9.92 -3.07 11.50
C GLY A 52 -8.57 -3.78 11.59
N MET A 53 -8.30 -4.41 12.73
CA MET A 53 -7.01 -5.02 13.08
C MET A 53 -6.52 -6.15 12.15
N ASP A 54 -7.31 -6.53 11.14
CA ASP A 54 -7.07 -7.68 10.25
C ASP A 54 -6.88 -7.27 8.78
N ARG A 55 -6.42 -6.04 8.52
CA ARG A 55 -6.18 -5.54 7.16
C ARG A 55 -4.71 -5.32 6.87
N MET A 56 -4.35 -5.56 5.63
CA MET A 56 -3.06 -5.22 5.04
C MET A 56 -3.23 -4.11 4.01
N LEU A 57 -2.11 -3.55 3.53
CA LEU A 57 -2.11 -2.55 2.47
C LEU A 57 -1.58 -3.13 1.17
N GLN A 58 -2.33 -2.89 0.11
CA GLN A 58 -1.96 -3.17 -1.26
C GLN A 58 -1.63 -1.87 -1.99
N ILE A 59 -0.48 -1.83 -2.64
CA ILE A 59 -0.03 -0.70 -3.45
C ILE A 59 0.05 -1.13 -4.91
N ARG A 60 -0.67 -0.41 -5.78
CA ARG A 60 -0.73 -0.66 -7.24
C ARG A 60 -0.42 0.61 -8.00
N HIS A 61 0.11 0.46 -9.21
CA HIS A 61 0.38 1.54 -10.15
C HIS A 61 -0.45 1.37 -11.43
N GLN A 62 -0.90 2.51 -11.99
CA GLN A 62 -1.53 2.60 -13.30
C GLN A 62 -1.07 3.89 -14.01
N LYS A 63 -0.76 3.79 -15.31
CA LYS A 63 -0.48 4.97 -16.15
C LYS A 63 -1.73 5.32 -16.96
N TYR A 64 -2.11 6.61 -16.99
CA TYR A 64 -3.25 7.08 -17.77
C TYR A 64 -3.01 8.47 -18.33
N LYS A 65 -3.23 8.65 -19.64
CA LYS A 65 -2.99 9.90 -20.38
C LYS A 65 -1.61 10.53 -20.10
N GLY A 66 -0.59 9.69 -19.93
CA GLY A 66 0.78 10.12 -19.66
C GLY A 66 1.12 10.34 -18.18
N ASP A 67 0.11 10.46 -17.31
CA ASP A 67 0.28 10.63 -15.86
C ASP A 67 0.39 9.29 -15.13
N ASP A 68 1.15 9.26 -14.03
CA ASP A 68 1.29 8.11 -13.14
C ASP A 68 0.34 8.22 -11.94
N TYR A 69 -0.36 7.13 -11.65
CA TYR A 69 -1.30 7.02 -10.54
C TYR A 69 -0.92 5.85 -9.64
N ILE A 70 -1.03 6.04 -8.33
CA ILE A 70 -0.81 5.00 -7.34
C ILE A 70 -2.08 4.85 -6.51
N GLN A 71 -2.59 3.63 -6.42
CA GLN A 71 -3.64 3.26 -5.49
C GLN A 71 -2.99 2.63 -4.25
N ILE A 72 -3.39 3.09 -3.07
CA ILE A 72 -3.09 2.44 -1.80
C ILE A 72 -4.43 1.97 -1.23
N ALA A 73 -4.60 0.65 -1.16
CA ALA A 73 -5.84 0.01 -0.76
C ALA A 73 -5.65 -0.80 0.53
N SER A 74 -6.57 -0.64 1.48
CA SER A 74 -6.72 -1.53 2.62
C SER A 74 -7.52 -2.76 2.18
N VAL A 75 -6.88 -3.92 2.24
CA VAL A 75 -7.41 -5.21 1.75
C VAL A 75 -7.16 -6.30 2.80
N TYR A 76 -7.85 -7.43 2.64
CA TYR A 76 -7.77 -8.56 3.58
C TYR A 76 -6.82 -9.66 3.14
N ASP A 77 -6.51 -9.70 1.85
CA ASP A 77 -5.63 -10.69 1.29
C ASP A 77 -4.74 -10.14 0.18
N TYR A 78 -3.74 -10.92 -0.17
CA TYR A 78 -2.88 -10.71 -1.32
C TYR A 78 -2.78 -11.98 -2.14
N THR A 79 -2.54 -11.82 -3.43
CA THR A 79 -2.07 -12.90 -4.30
C THR A 79 -0.56 -12.77 -4.51
N THR A 80 0.13 -13.91 -4.62
CA THR A 80 1.57 -13.91 -4.98
C THR A 80 1.80 -13.54 -6.44
N ASP A 81 0.78 -13.72 -7.28
CA ASP A 81 0.83 -13.40 -8.70
C ASP A 81 1.13 -11.91 -8.91
N SER A 82 2.21 -11.62 -9.64
CA SER A 82 2.68 -10.26 -9.93
C SER A 82 3.08 -9.42 -8.71
N LEU A 83 3.21 -10.01 -7.51
CA LEU A 83 3.70 -9.33 -6.31
C LEU A 83 5.21 -9.09 -6.44
N PHE A 84 5.59 -7.81 -6.49
CA PHE A 84 6.97 -7.40 -6.67
C PHE A 84 7.72 -7.35 -5.33
N TYR A 85 7.20 -6.60 -4.37
CA TYR A 85 7.87 -6.30 -3.10
C TYR A 85 6.89 -6.35 -1.93
N SER A 86 7.41 -6.54 -0.72
CA SER A 86 6.61 -6.51 0.50
C SER A 86 7.43 -6.02 1.68
N THR A 87 6.78 -5.29 2.58
CA THR A 87 7.39 -4.73 3.78
C THR A 87 6.38 -4.68 4.93
N GLU A 88 6.83 -4.19 6.08
CA GLU A 88 6.00 -3.88 7.24
C GLU A 88 6.17 -2.40 7.59
N TYR A 89 5.05 -1.72 7.80
CA TYR A 89 5.03 -0.31 8.20
C TYR A 89 3.97 -0.09 9.29
N LYS A 90 4.36 0.48 10.43
CA LYS A 90 3.47 0.64 11.61
C LYS A 90 2.68 -0.63 11.93
N ASN A 91 3.35 -1.80 11.95
CA ASN A 91 2.77 -3.13 12.17
C ASN A 91 1.73 -3.59 11.12
N ASN A 92 1.57 -2.88 10.02
CA ASN A 92 0.73 -3.29 8.90
C ASN A 92 1.59 -3.97 7.84
N PHE A 93 1.10 -5.09 7.31
CA PHE A 93 1.72 -5.71 6.14
C PHE A 93 1.42 -4.88 4.90
N VAL A 94 2.45 -4.58 4.10
CA VAL A 94 2.32 -3.75 2.89
C VAL A 94 2.90 -4.51 1.72
N VAL A 95 2.13 -4.67 0.65
CA VAL A 95 2.55 -5.33 -0.59
C VAL A 95 2.52 -4.36 -1.77
N PHE A 96 3.43 -4.58 -2.71
CA PHE A 96 3.57 -3.78 -3.92
C PHE A 96 3.41 -4.69 -5.14
N TYR A 97 2.47 -4.32 -6.00
CA TYR A 97 2.31 -4.89 -7.34
C TYR A 97 2.96 -3.96 -8.38
N ASN A 98 3.06 -4.40 -9.64
CA ASN A 98 3.65 -3.63 -10.74
C ASN A 98 5.19 -3.48 -10.66
N GLU A 99 5.93 -4.60 -10.75
CA GLU A 99 7.41 -4.62 -10.78
C GLU A 99 8.04 -3.56 -11.69
N PRO A 100 7.62 -3.41 -12.97
CA PRO A 100 8.28 -2.46 -13.89
C PRO A 100 8.32 -1.02 -13.36
N TYR A 101 7.31 -0.62 -12.60
CA TYR A 101 7.24 0.72 -12.04
C TYR A 101 8.08 0.86 -10.76
N PHE A 102 7.88 -0.03 -9.78
CA PHE A 102 8.48 0.11 -8.45
C PHE A 102 9.93 -0.34 -8.36
N LYS A 103 10.40 -1.21 -9.26
CA LYS A 103 11.81 -1.64 -9.28
C LYS A 103 12.81 -0.51 -9.46
N SER A 104 12.39 0.56 -10.13
CA SER A 104 13.20 1.77 -10.33
C SER A 104 13.09 2.79 -9.19
N LYS A 105 12.21 2.57 -8.21
CA LYS A 105 11.79 3.58 -7.22
C LYS A 105 11.95 3.14 -5.77
N ILE A 106 11.96 1.84 -5.52
CA ILE A 106 12.06 1.27 -4.19
C ILE A 106 13.26 0.32 -4.16
N ALA A 107 14.04 0.38 -3.08
CA ALA A 107 15.16 -0.52 -2.89
C ALA A 107 14.66 -1.96 -2.66
N TYR A 108 14.78 -2.80 -3.69
CA TYR A 108 14.35 -4.20 -3.60
C TYR A 108 15.29 -5.03 -2.72
N ASN A 109 14.71 -5.77 -1.77
CA ASN A 109 15.43 -6.74 -0.95
C ASN A 109 14.65 -8.07 -0.91
N LYS A 110 15.16 -9.08 -1.64
CA LYS A 110 14.54 -10.41 -1.74
C LYS A 110 14.40 -11.10 -0.38
N THR A 111 15.46 -11.11 0.42
CA THR A 111 15.45 -11.76 1.74
C THR A 111 14.38 -11.18 2.66
N LYS A 112 14.20 -9.86 2.63
CA LYS A 112 13.13 -9.20 3.37
C LYS A 112 11.75 -9.54 2.83
N LYS A 113 11.56 -9.52 1.51
CA LYS A 113 10.31 -9.93 0.88
C LYS A 113 9.90 -11.32 1.35
N ASP A 114 10.80 -12.30 1.20
CA ASP A 114 10.54 -13.70 1.56
C ASP A 114 10.23 -13.85 3.06
N TYR A 115 10.93 -13.10 3.92
CA TYR A 115 10.64 -13.05 5.36
C TYR A 115 9.21 -12.56 5.64
N PHE A 116 8.79 -11.45 5.04
CA PHE A 116 7.47 -10.88 5.29
C PHE A 116 6.35 -11.75 4.71
N LEU A 117 6.52 -12.31 3.51
CA LEU A 117 5.55 -13.25 2.94
C LEU A 117 5.34 -14.47 3.85
N LYS A 118 6.42 -15.01 4.43
CA LYS A 118 6.34 -16.11 5.40
C LYS A 118 5.65 -15.68 6.70
N LYS A 119 5.99 -14.50 7.24
CA LYS A 119 5.39 -13.96 8.47
C LYS A 119 3.88 -13.74 8.30
N TYR A 120 3.44 -13.23 7.15
CA TYR A 120 2.06 -12.87 6.85
C TYR A 120 1.37 -13.88 5.92
N LYS A 121 1.78 -15.15 5.93
CA LYS A 121 1.22 -16.20 5.04
C LYS A 121 -0.31 -16.36 5.15
N ASN A 122 -0.91 -16.05 6.30
CA ASN A 122 -2.35 -16.18 6.53
C ASN A 122 -3.17 -15.14 5.74
N TYR A 123 -2.54 -14.06 5.26
CA TYR A 123 -3.14 -13.07 4.37
C TYR A 123 -3.07 -13.50 2.89
N ASN A 124 -2.43 -14.61 2.55
CA ASN A 124 -2.42 -15.05 1.16
C ASN A 124 -3.81 -15.60 0.79
N ALA A 125 -4.37 -15.15 -0.33
CA ALA A 125 -5.70 -15.52 -0.82
C ALA A 125 -5.90 -17.05 -0.95
N ASP A 126 -4.83 -17.77 -1.29
CA ASP A 126 -4.84 -19.24 -1.39
C ASP A 126 -5.03 -19.92 -0.02
N TYR A 127 -4.66 -19.24 1.07
CA TYR A 127 -4.79 -19.71 2.45
C TYR A 127 -6.06 -19.20 3.15
N SER A 128 -6.58 -18.04 2.73
CA SER A 128 -7.79 -17.43 3.28
C SER A 128 -9.10 -17.98 2.68
N ASN A 129 -9.01 -18.92 1.73
CA ASN A 129 -10.12 -19.46 0.94
C ASN A 129 -10.95 -18.38 0.21
N GLY A 130 -10.40 -17.18 -0.01
CA GLY A 130 -11.07 -16.08 -0.71
C GLY A 130 -12.37 -15.57 -0.04
N ILE A 131 -12.58 -15.87 1.25
CA ILE A 131 -13.86 -15.60 1.94
C ILE A 131 -14.06 -14.11 2.25
N ILE A 132 -13.00 -13.30 2.25
CA ILE A 132 -13.05 -11.93 2.78
C ILE A 132 -13.37 -10.91 1.67
N SER A 133 -14.56 -11.05 1.08
CA SER A 133 -15.14 -10.09 0.15
C SER A 133 -15.83 -8.96 0.92
N GLU A 134 -15.05 -8.06 1.51
CA GLU A 134 -15.56 -6.83 2.10
C GLU A 134 -15.06 -5.58 1.36
N LYS A 135 -15.82 -4.49 1.53
CA LYS A 135 -15.62 -3.18 0.91
C LYS A 135 -14.16 -2.73 1.01
N ARG A 136 -13.44 -2.81 -0.11
CA ARG A 136 -12.08 -2.27 -0.25
C ARG A 136 -12.13 -0.78 0.02
N CYS A 137 -11.34 -0.30 0.97
CA CYS A 137 -11.09 1.12 1.08
C CYS A 137 -9.77 1.45 0.42
N PHE A 138 -9.74 2.52 -0.36
CA PHE A 138 -8.52 2.93 -1.03
C PHE A 138 -8.47 4.44 -1.19
N GLU A 139 -7.25 4.94 -1.36
CA GLU A 139 -7.01 6.27 -1.89
C GLU A 139 -6.15 6.17 -3.13
N ILE A 140 -6.37 7.09 -4.06
CA ILE A 140 -5.60 7.18 -5.30
C ILE A 140 -4.87 8.51 -5.33
N PHE A 141 -3.58 8.44 -5.64
CA PHE A 141 -2.67 9.56 -5.70
C PHE A 141 -2.19 9.74 -7.14
N LEU A 142 -2.24 10.97 -7.63
CA LEU A 142 -1.51 11.40 -8.81
C LEU A 142 -0.06 11.67 -8.41
N VAL A 143 0.88 11.06 -9.11
CA VAL A 143 2.32 11.22 -8.84
C VAL A 143 2.91 12.22 -9.84
N LYS A 144 3.46 13.32 -9.33
CA LYS A 144 4.18 14.33 -10.13
C LYS A 144 5.46 14.76 -9.43
N ASN A 145 6.61 14.57 -10.09
CA ASN A 145 7.93 14.93 -9.54
C ASN A 145 8.14 14.38 -8.11
N ASN A 146 7.81 13.10 -7.91
CA ASN A 146 7.82 12.41 -6.61
C ASN A 146 6.80 12.92 -5.57
N HIS A 147 5.98 13.93 -5.85
CA HIS A 147 4.90 14.36 -4.98
C HIS A 147 3.60 13.59 -5.25
N PHE A 148 2.90 13.26 -4.17
CA PHE A 148 1.67 12.47 -4.20
C PHE A 148 0.48 13.36 -3.89
N LYS A 149 -0.34 13.64 -4.90
CA LYS A 149 -1.56 14.44 -4.75
C LYS A 149 -2.77 13.52 -4.72
N ILE A 150 -3.50 13.50 -3.62
CA ILE A 150 -4.78 12.78 -3.52
C ILE A 150 -5.76 13.24 -4.61
N LEU A 151 -6.43 12.28 -5.24
CA LEU A 151 -7.46 12.57 -6.22
C LEU A 151 -8.80 12.89 -5.55
N ASN A 152 -9.60 13.70 -6.24
CA ASN A 152 -10.99 13.90 -5.85
C ASN A 152 -11.77 12.59 -6.06
N HIS A 153 -12.51 12.16 -5.03
CA HIS A 153 -13.34 10.95 -5.07
C HIS A 153 -14.42 10.98 -6.16
N SER A 154 -14.84 12.16 -6.62
CA SER A 154 -15.79 12.29 -7.74
C SER A 154 -15.13 12.23 -9.13
N SER A 155 -13.80 12.15 -9.21
CA SER A 155 -13.10 12.12 -10.50
C SER A 155 -13.28 10.78 -11.22
N TYR A 156 -13.25 10.82 -12.56
CA TYR A 156 -13.22 9.60 -13.37
C TYR A 156 -12.04 8.71 -12.98
N GLN A 157 -10.87 9.30 -12.77
CA GLN A 157 -9.66 8.58 -12.44
C GLN A 157 -9.79 7.76 -11.16
N TYR A 158 -10.38 8.38 -10.13
CA TYR A 158 -10.60 7.70 -8.85
C TYR A 158 -11.57 6.52 -8.98
N ASN A 159 -12.63 6.70 -9.76
CA ASN A 159 -13.71 5.71 -9.85
C ASN A 159 -13.50 4.60 -10.87
N ASN A 160 -12.49 4.67 -11.76
CA ASN A 160 -12.41 3.74 -12.90
C ASN A 160 -11.00 3.19 -13.19
N LEU A 161 -9.90 3.82 -12.74
CA LEU A 161 -8.55 3.42 -13.20
C LEU A 161 -8.09 2.05 -12.70
N PHE A 162 -8.55 1.64 -11.53
CA PHE A 162 -8.07 0.43 -10.85
C PHE A 162 -9.14 -0.67 -10.77
N ASP A 163 -10.29 -0.44 -11.41
CA ASP A 163 -11.34 -1.44 -11.58
C ASP A 163 -10.88 -2.55 -12.54
N SER A 164 -11.42 -3.74 -12.31
CA SER A 164 -11.15 -4.93 -13.13
C SER A 164 -12.47 -5.45 -13.71
N PRO A 165 -12.73 -5.28 -15.02
CA PRO A 165 -11.95 -4.48 -15.99
C PRO A 165 -12.14 -2.97 -15.77
N PRO A 166 -11.23 -2.12 -16.27
CA PRO A 166 -11.45 -0.67 -16.26
C PRO A 166 -12.74 -0.34 -17.00
N ILE A 167 -13.64 0.40 -16.37
CA ILE A 167 -14.90 0.81 -17.00
C ILE A 167 -14.53 1.71 -18.20
N ALA A 168 -15.10 1.40 -19.37
CA ALA A 168 -14.87 2.19 -20.57
C ALA A 168 -15.38 3.63 -20.36
N LEU A 169 -14.68 4.60 -20.94
CA LEU A 169 -15.12 6.00 -20.92
C LEU A 169 -16.56 6.10 -21.44
N PRO A 170 -17.44 6.89 -20.79
CA PRO A 170 -18.71 7.24 -21.42
C PRO A 170 -18.40 7.91 -22.76
N SER A 171 -19.06 7.45 -23.83
CA SER A 171 -18.92 8.05 -25.15
C SER A 171 -19.29 9.54 -25.07
N ILE A 172 -18.49 10.39 -25.73
CA ILE A 172 -18.85 11.81 -25.88
C ILE A 172 -20.21 11.84 -26.59
N PRO A 173 -21.23 12.51 -26.02
CA PRO A 173 -22.53 12.60 -26.67
C PRO A 173 -22.35 13.22 -28.07
N PRO A 174 -23.03 12.69 -29.10
CA PRO A 174 -22.92 13.23 -30.45
C PRO A 174 -23.24 14.72 -30.43
N SER A 175 -22.39 15.52 -31.06
CA SER A 175 -22.64 16.95 -31.23
C SER A 175 -23.98 17.13 -31.92
N LEU A 176 -24.86 17.93 -31.32
CA LEU A 176 -26.14 18.31 -31.93
C LEU A 176 -25.87 18.81 -33.35
N PRO A 177 -26.60 18.31 -34.37
CA PRO A 177 -26.42 18.78 -35.73
C PRO A 177 -26.61 20.30 -35.74
N LYS A 178 -25.63 21.00 -36.32
CA LYS A 178 -25.78 22.43 -36.64
C LYS A 178 -27.08 22.55 -37.43
N ASN A 179 -28.10 23.17 -36.84
CA ASN A 179 -29.24 23.64 -37.60
C ASN A 179 -28.69 24.45 -38.75
N LYS A 180 -28.80 23.94 -39.98
CA LYS A 180 -28.71 24.77 -41.17
C LYS A 180 -29.84 25.79 -40.99
N SER A 181 -29.45 27.04 -40.74
CA SER A 181 -30.31 28.18 -40.94
C SER A 181 -30.94 28.03 -42.33
N VAL A 182 -32.25 27.85 -42.35
CA VAL A 182 -33.07 27.93 -43.56
C VAL A 182 -33.07 29.40 -43.94
N GLU A 183 -32.40 29.71 -45.05
CA GLU A 183 -32.63 30.93 -45.83
C GLU A 183 -33.76 30.66 -46.83
#